data_AF-A0A286ED32-F1
#
_entry.id   AF-A0A286ED32-F1
#
_cell.length_a   1.000
_cell.length_b   1.000
_cell.length_c   1.000
_cell.angle_alpha   90.00
_cell.angle_beta   90.00
_cell.angle_gamma   90.00
#
_symmetry.space_group_name_H-M   'P 1'
#
loop_
_entity.id
_entity.type
_entity.pdbx_description
1 polymer ?
#
loop_
_entity_poly.entity_id
_entity_poly.type
_entity_poly.pdbx_seq_one_letter_code
_entity_poly.pdbx_strand_id
1 'polypeptide(L)'
;MKSFNLKFVFFLFAFCLLGFTACKKKGSYYETFYAIQLNKDNRNFKFLVKPNSSNPYRIMMILYPKNDIERKKIFSFYKKNPPRISASVKITDNGNNIILQDKKYVDISAYDNDKFDFYLINNPVVLSRNIEYTIDVEFGNLNEYELFYIDTKLAFGLGRFYKTNLFH
;
A
#
# COMPACT_ATOMS: atom_id res chain seq x y z
N MET A 1 3.23 -30.20 -55.21
CA MET A 1 3.53 -29.15 -54.21
C MET A 1 2.22 -28.57 -53.71
N LYS A 2 1.85 -28.81 -52.45
CA LYS A 2 0.60 -28.27 -51.86
C LYS A 2 0.90 -26.90 -51.25
N SER A 3 0.25 -25.87 -51.78
CA SER A 3 0.31 -24.49 -51.28
C SER A 3 -0.25 -24.43 -49.86
N PHE A 4 0.61 -24.09 -48.90
CA PHE A 4 0.23 -23.90 -47.50
C PHE A 4 -0.42 -22.51 -47.39
N ASN A 5 -1.71 -22.48 -47.08
CA ASN A 5 -2.52 -21.27 -47.01
C ASN A 5 -2.08 -20.39 -45.82
N LEU A 6 -1.11 -19.50 -46.08
CA LEU A 6 -0.54 -18.53 -45.13
C LEU A 6 -1.60 -17.63 -44.47
N LYS A 7 -2.76 -17.46 -45.12
CA LYS A 7 -3.90 -16.69 -44.59
C LYS A 7 -4.54 -17.30 -43.34
N PHE A 8 -4.41 -18.62 -43.14
CA PHE A 8 -5.00 -19.31 -41.99
C PHE A 8 -4.20 -19.10 -40.70
N VAL A 9 -2.88 -18.90 -40.81
CA VAL A 9 -1.98 -18.66 -39.65
C VAL A 9 -2.13 -17.23 -39.12
N PHE A 10 -2.40 -16.25 -39.99
CA PHE A 10 -2.61 -14.86 -39.58
C PHE A 10 -3.90 -14.65 -38.79
N PHE A 11 -4.97 -15.39 -39.08
CA PHE A 11 -6.23 -15.29 -38.34
C PHE A 11 -6.12 -15.85 -36.91
N LEU A 12 -5.27 -16.86 -36.68
CA LEU A 12 -5.09 -17.46 -35.35
C LEU A 12 -4.29 -16.54 -34.40
N PHE A 13 -3.32 -15.77 -34.93
CA PHE A 13 -2.55 -14.82 -34.13
C PHE A 13 -3.36 -13.57 -33.73
N ALA A 14 -4.27 -13.13 -34.60
CA ALA A 14 -5.13 -11.98 -34.29
C ALA A 14 -6.15 -12.28 -33.18
N PHE A 15 -6.64 -13.53 -33.07
CA PHE A 15 -7.58 -13.90 -32.01
C PHE A 15 -6.91 -14.11 -30.64
N CYS A 16 -5.62 -14.51 -30.61
CA CYS A 16 -4.85 -14.56 -29.37
C CYS A 16 -4.49 -13.18 -28.79
N LEU A 17 -4.40 -12.14 -29.62
CA LEU A 17 -4.12 -10.77 -29.19
C LEU A 17 -5.37 -10.01 -28.70
N LEU A 18 -6.57 -10.41 -29.13
CA LEU A 18 -7.83 -9.82 -28.68
C LEU A 18 -8.33 -10.39 -27.34
N GLY A 19 -7.71 -11.48 -26.85
CA GLY A 19 -8.01 -12.11 -25.56
C GLY A 19 -7.38 -11.42 -24.33
N PHE A 20 -6.50 -10.43 -24.51
CA PHE A 20 -6.07 -9.53 -23.43
C PHE A 20 -7.13 -8.44 -23.18
N THR A 21 -8.39 -8.83 -23.04
CA THR A 21 -9.36 -7.97 -22.36
C THR A 21 -8.84 -7.78 -20.94
N ALA A 22 -8.34 -6.56 -20.69
CA ALA A 22 -7.80 -6.13 -19.42
C ALA A 22 -8.75 -6.53 -18.28
N CYS A 23 -8.41 -7.62 -17.60
CA CYS A 23 -8.95 -7.91 -16.29
C CYS A 23 -8.51 -6.74 -15.40
N LYS A 24 -9.40 -5.78 -15.16
CA LYS A 24 -9.18 -4.63 -14.29
C LYS A 24 -9.10 -5.13 -12.85
N LYS A 25 -7.97 -5.71 -12.46
CA LYS A 25 -7.69 -5.97 -11.05
C LYS A 25 -7.35 -4.64 -10.42
N LYS A 26 -8.26 -4.10 -9.61
CA LYS A 26 -7.96 -2.99 -8.71
C LYS A 26 -6.76 -3.41 -7.85
N GLY A 27 -5.65 -2.68 -7.95
CA GLY A 27 -4.41 -3.00 -7.25
C GLY A 27 -3.86 -1.76 -6.57
N SER A 28 -3.20 -1.94 -5.43
CA SER A 28 -2.36 -0.90 -4.83
C SER A 28 -0.93 -1.10 -5.35
N TYR A 29 -0.28 -0.02 -5.76
CA TYR A 29 1.13 -0.06 -6.15
C TYR A 29 2.01 0.43 -5.00
N TYR A 30 2.98 -0.40 -4.64
CA TYR A 30 3.92 -0.18 -3.56
C TYR A 30 5.33 -0.34 -4.11
N GLU A 31 6.19 0.64 -3.87
CA GLU A 31 7.60 0.59 -4.28
C GLU A 31 8.48 0.01 -3.19
N THR A 32 8.11 0.21 -1.93
CA THR A 32 8.91 -0.23 -0.80
C THR A 32 8.03 -0.70 0.34
N PHE A 33 8.48 -1.76 1.02
CA PHE A 33 7.81 -2.33 2.18
C PHE A 33 8.81 -2.52 3.33
N TYR A 34 8.35 -2.22 4.53
CA TYR A 34 9.08 -2.42 5.78
C TYR A 34 8.19 -3.21 6.73
N ALA A 35 8.61 -4.43 7.06
CA ALA A 35 7.92 -5.21 8.08
C ALA A 35 8.08 -4.50 9.43
N ILE A 36 6.96 -4.32 10.12
CA ILE A 36 6.91 -3.70 11.43
C ILE A 36 6.08 -4.54 12.38
N GLN A 37 6.38 -4.44 13.67
CA GLN A 37 5.55 -5.02 14.72
C GLN A 37 4.98 -3.87 15.55
N LEU A 38 3.67 -3.67 15.44
CA LEU A 38 2.96 -2.66 16.22
C LEU A 38 2.77 -3.18 17.65
N ASN A 39 3.40 -2.52 18.62
CA ASN A 39 3.11 -2.75 20.03
C ASN A 39 3.45 -1.48 20.85
N LYS A 40 3.11 -1.49 22.14
CA LYS A 40 3.31 -0.32 23.04
C LYS A 40 4.77 0.13 23.15
N ASP A 41 5.72 -0.80 22.97
CA ASP A 41 7.15 -0.58 23.17
C ASP A 41 7.85 -0.23 21.84
N ASN A 42 7.21 -0.52 20.70
CA ASN A 42 7.72 -0.26 19.36
C ASN A 42 6.71 0.54 18.53
N ARG A 43 6.84 1.87 18.61
CA ARG A 43 5.89 2.82 18.02
C ARG A 43 6.49 3.77 16.99
N ASN A 44 7.82 3.82 16.89
CA ASN A 44 8.55 4.74 16.02
C ASN A 44 9.29 3.93 14.95
N PHE A 45 9.03 4.24 13.70
CA PHE A 45 9.60 3.53 12.56
C PHE A 45 10.21 4.53 11.60
N LYS A 46 11.40 4.19 11.11
CA LYS A 46 12.16 5.02 10.18
C LYS A 46 12.59 4.19 8.99
N PHE A 47 12.37 4.71 7.79
CA PHE A 47 12.79 4.03 6.57
C PHE A 47 13.12 4.99 5.43
N LEU A 48 13.97 4.54 4.51
CA LEU A 48 14.41 5.30 3.34
C LEU A 48 13.55 4.95 2.14
N VAL A 49 13.24 5.92 1.29
CA VAL A 49 12.52 5.70 0.04
C VAL A 49 13.14 6.49 -1.09
N LYS A 50 13.01 5.96 -2.31
CA LYS A 50 13.51 6.60 -3.53
C LYS A 50 12.44 6.53 -4.62
N PRO A 51 11.59 7.56 -4.77
CA PRO A 51 10.48 7.56 -5.71
C PRO A 51 10.93 7.27 -7.14
N ASN A 52 10.30 6.32 -7.82
CA ASN A 52 10.63 6.01 -9.21
C ASN A 52 9.91 6.87 -10.26
N SER A 53 8.95 7.71 -9.84
CA SER A 53 8.14 8.56 -10.72
C SER A 53 7.87 9.91 -10.07
N SER A 54 7.32 10.86 -10.84
CA SER A 54 6.85 12.15 -10.34
C SER A 54 5.39 12.14 -9.92
N ASN A 55 4.79 10.95 -9.77
CA ASN A 55 3.40 10.83 -9.36
C ASN A 55 3.21 11.14 -7.87
N PRO A 56 1.98 11.42 -7.42
CA PRO A 56 1.71 11.63 -6.01
C PRO A 56 1.80 10.32 -5.20
N TYR A 57 2.70 10.28 -4.22
CA TYR A 57 2.96 9.15 -3.34
C TYR A 57 2.12 9.18 -2.06
N ARG A 58 1.96 7.99 -1.48
CA ARG A 58 1.28 7.72 -0.22
C ARG A 58 2.21 6.97 0.71
N ILE A 59 1.93 7.12 2.00
CA ILE A 59 2.50 6.31 3.07
C ILE A 59 1.36 5.53 3.69
N MET A 60 1.54 4.22 3.78
CA MET A 60 0.49 3.28 4.13
C MET A 60 0.94 2.34 5.24
N MET A 61 0.01 2.00 6.12
CA MET A 61 0.11 0.83 6.98
C MET A 61 -0.73 -0.28 6.35
N ILE A 62 -0.15 -1.48 6.23
CA ILE A 62 -0.81 -2.64 5.63
C ILE A 62 -0.85 -3.76 6.66
N LEU A 63 -2.05 -4.28 6.94
CA LEU A 63 -2.23 -5.43 7.82
C LEU A 63 -2.39 -6.73 7.00
N TYR A 64 -1.69 -7.77 7.42
CA TYR A 64 -1.71 -9.11 6.83
C TYR A 64 -2.19 -10.14 7.87
N PRO A 65 -3.51 -10.32 8.05
CA PRO A 65 -4.00 -11.39 8.91
C PRO A 65 -3.65 -12.76 8.33
N LYS A 66 -3.08 -13.65 9.14
CA LYS A 66 -2.62 -14.98 8.70
C LYS A 66 -3.75 -15.97 8.43
N ASN A 67 -4.90 -15.76 9.06
CA ASN A 67 -6.04 -16.67 9.00
C ASN A 67 -7.35 -15.92 9.29
N ASP A 68 -8.47 -16.64 9.10
CA ASP A 68 -9.81 -16.09 9.33
C ASP A 68 -10.07 -15.70 10.79
N ILE A 69 -9.34 -16.27 11.76
CA ILE A 69 -9.50 -15.93 13.19
C ILE A 69 -8.89 -14.55 13.45
N GLU A 70 -7.66 -14.27 13.00
CA GLU A 70 -7.04 -12.95 13.07
C GLU A 70 -7.83 -11.91 12.28
N ARG A 71 -8.26 -12.28 11.07
CA ARG A 71 -9.14 -11.46 10.25
C ARG A 71 -10.41 -11.12 11.02
N LYS A 72 -11.08 -12.11 11.62
CA LYS A 72 -12.26 -11.90 12.47
C LYS A 72 -11.94 -11.01 13.66
N LYS A 73 -10.79 -11.10 14.33
CA LYS A 73 -10.43 -10.14 15.40
C LYS A 73 -10.43 -8.70 14.90
N ILE A 74 -10.03 -8.44 13.66
CA ILE A 74 -10.08 -7.11 13.02
C ILE A 74 -11.53 -6.72 12.60
N PHE A 75 -12.42 -7.67 12.34
CA PHE A 75 -13.82 -7.38 11.91
C PHE A 75 -14.86 -7.44 13.05
N SER A 76 -14.68 -8.32 14.03
CA SER A 76 -15.67 -8.68 15.06
C SER A 76 -15.57 -7.80 16.29
N PHE A 77 -14.37 -7.35 16.68
CA PHE A 77 -14.20 -6.37 17.76
C PHE A 77 -14.67 -4.96 17.35
N TYR A 78 -14.77 -4.67 16.05
CA TYR A 78 -14.63 -3.30 15.56
C TYR A 78 -15.79 -2.80 14.68
N LYS A 79 -16.88 -3.59 14.57
CA LYS A 79 -18.08 -3.17 13.81
C LYS A 79 -18.84 -2.01 14.44
N LYS A 80 -18.74 -1.80 15.77
CA LYS A 80 -19.37 -0.67 16.48
C LYS A 80 -18.40 0.47 16.78
N ASN A 81 -17.14 0.16 17.13
CA ASN A 81 -16.09 1.14 17.43
C ASN A 81 -14.76 0.64 16.83
N PRO A 82 -14.38 1.04 15.61
CA PRO A 82 -13.11 0.62 15.03
C PRO A 82 -11.92 1.15 15.84
N PRO A 83 -10.78 0.42 15.89
CA PRO A 83 -9.57 0.91 16.52
C PRO A 83 -9.17 2.19 15.83
N ARG A 84 -8.90 3.22 16.62
CA ARG A 84 -8.46 4.49 16.09
C ARG A 84 -7.07 4.76 16.58
N ILE A 85 -6.08 4.46 15.73
CA ILE A 85 -4.68 4.75 16.02
C ILE A 85 -4.34 6.14 15.49
N SER A 86 -3.51 6.89 16.21
CA SER A 86 -2.94 8.11 15.65
C SER A 86 -1.65 7.75 14.89
N ALA A 87 -1.46 8.28 13.69
CA ALA A 87 -0.23 8.19 12.94
C ALA A 87 0.31 9.61 12.70
N SER A 88 1.55 9.85 13.10
CA SER A 88 2.33 11.04 12.77
C SER A 88 3.38 10.65 11.76
N VAL A 89 3.47 11.39 10.66
CA VAL A 89 4.37 11.10 9.54
C VAL A 89 5.18 12.34 9.25
N LYS A 90 6.49 12.17 9.12
CA LYS A 90 7.42 13.22 8.72
C LYS A 90 8.30 12.70 7.59
N ILE A 91 8.41 13.46 6.51
CA ILE A 91 9.29 13.18 5.38
C ILE A 91 10.38 14.24 5.35
N THR A 92 11.63 13.81 5.33
CA THR A 92 12.79 14.70 5.16
C THR A 92 13.60 14.32 3.94
N ASP A 93 14.18 15.32 3.28
CA ASP A 93 15.17 15.09 2.23
C ASP A 93 16.57 14.82 2.81
N ASN A 94 17.56 14.60 1.93
CA ASN A 94 18.96 14.38 2.30
C ASN A 94 19.63 15.61 2.96
N GLY A 95 19.05 16.80 2.82
CA GLY A 95 19.49 18.02 3.51
C GLY A 95 18.87 18.17 4.90
N ASN A 96 18.11 17.18 5.38
CA ASN A 96 17.27 17.24 6.58
C ASN A 96 16.16 18.31 6.52
N ASN A 97 15.81 18.80 5.33
CA ASN A 97 14.67 19.70 5.17
C ASN A 97 13.37 18.90 5.31
N ILE A 98 12.41 19.43 6.06
CA ILE A 98 11.09 18.82 6.21
C ILE A 98 10.27 19.10 4.95
N ILE A 99 9.95 18.05 4.20
CA ILE A 99 9.14 18.12 2.99
C ILE A 99 7.65 18.00 3.32
N LEU A 100 7.33 17.15 4.30
CA LEU A 100 5.97 16.94 4.79
C LEU A 100 6.03 16.62 6.28
N GLN A 101 5.08 17.17 7.03
CA GLN A 101 4.74 16.71 8.36
C GLN A 101 3.22 16.67 8.48
N ASP A 102 2.66 15.50 8.77
CA ASP A 102 1.22 15.27 8.83
C ASP A 102 0.89 14.40 10.06
N LYS A 103 -0.30 14.60 10.60
CA LYS A 103 -0.82 13.78 11.70
C LYS A 103 -2.28 13.49 11.42
N LYS A 104 -2.62 12.20 11.48
CA LYS A 104 -3.95 11.71 11.16
C LYS A 104 -4.36 10.60 12.12
N TYR A 105 -5.66 10.51 12.38
CA TYR A 105 -6.24 9.32 12.99
C TYR A 105 -6.69 8.33 11.91
N VAL A 106 -6.31 7.08 12.09
CA VAL A 106 -6.61 5.98 11.18
C VAL A 106 -7.56 5.03 11.88
N ASP A 107 -8.79 4.98 11.39
CA ASP A 107 -9.78 4.01 11.83
C ASP A 107 -9.49 2.66 11.14
N ILE A 108 -9.04 1.66 11.90
CA ILE A 108 -8.74 0.30 11.43
C ILE A 108 -10.06 -0.46 11.24
N SER A 109 -10.79 -0.06 10.22
CA SER A 109 -11.99 -0.75 9.73
C SER A 109 -11.68 -1.31 8.35
N ALA A 110 -11.99 -2.58 8.11
CA ALA A 110 -11.89 -3.08 6.75
C ALA A 110 -13.09 -2.61 5.93
N TYR A 111 -12.80 -1.73 4.98
CA TYR A 111 -13.74 -1.32 3.92
C TYR A 111 -14.01 -2.44 2.91
N ASP A 112 -13.05 -3.35 2.74
CA ASP A 112 -13.11 -4.44 1.78
C ASP A 112 -12.52 -5.70 2.43
N ASN A 113 -13.15 -6.83 2.17
CA ASN A 113 -12.96 -8.07 2.92
C ASN A 113 -11.53 -8.63 2.82
N ASP A 114 -10.77 -8.21 1.79
CA ASP A 114 -9.56 -8.90 1.39
C ASP A 114 -8.26 -8.07 1.50
N LYS A 115 -8.32 -6.75 1.76
CA LYS A 115 -7.11 -5.90 1.86
C LYS A 115 -7.24 -4.76 2.87
N PHE A 116 -6.25 -4.66 3.77
CA PHE A 116 -6.19 -3.74 4.91
C PHE A 116 -5.04 -2.72 4.76
N ASP A 117 -5.02 -1.94 3.68
CA ASP A 117 -4.11 -0.79 3.52
C ASP A 117 -4.76 0.52 3.97
N PHE A 118 -4.07 1.24 4.85
CA PHE A 118 -4.54 2.46 5.49
C PHE A 118 -3.60 3.62 5.20
N TYR A 119 -4.12 4.72 4.63
CA TYR A 119 -3.33 5.92 4.38
C TYR A 119 -3.02 6.67 5.68
N LEU A 120 -1.73 6.87 5.92
CA LEU A 120 -1.20 7.54 7.11
C LEU A 120 -1.07 9.06 6.95
N ILE A 121 -1.23 9.57 5.72
CA ILE A 121 -1.23 11.00 5.38
C ILE A 121 -2.56 11.39 4.72
N ASN A 122 -2.97 12.64 4.88
CA ASN A 122 -4.20 13.20 4.34
C ASN A 122 -4.12 13.34 2.81
N ASN A 123 -3.09 14.06 2.34
CA ASN A 123 -2.87 14.34 0.93
C ASN A 123 -1.66 13.57 0.40
N PRO A 124 -1.67 13.12 -0.86
CA PRO A 124 -0.51 12.48 -1.43
C PRO A 124 0.58 13.54 -1.64
N VAL A 125 1.83 13.11 -1.56
CA VAL A 125 2.99 14.00 -1.69
C VAL A 125 3.67 13.75 -3.03
N VAL A 126 3.93 14.81 -3.78
CA VAL A 126 4.76 14.72 -4.98
C VAL A 126 6.21 14.90 -4.56
N LEU A 127 7.04 13.90 -4.86
CA LEU A 127 8.46 13.89 -4.52
C LEU A 127 9.29 13.82 -5.80
N SER A 128 10.51 14.34 -5.75
CA SER A 128 11.42 14.30 -6.89
C SER A 128 11.86 12.86 -7.17
N ARG A 129 11.77 12.47 -8.44
CA ARG A 129 12.16 11.14 -8.90
C ARG A 129 13.64 10.89 -8.62
N ASN A 130 13.98 9.65 -8.22
CA ASN A 130 15.32 9.17 -7.95
C ASN A 130 16.09 9.96 -6.88
N ILE A 131 15.38 10.72 -6.04
CA ILE A 131 15.93 11.36 -4.85
C ILE A 131 15.57 10.52 -3.63
N GLU A 132 16.53 10.35 -2.73
CA GLU A 132 16.28 9.63 -1.48
C GLU A 132 15.60 10.55 -0.45
N TYR A 133 14.64 9.98 0.26
CA TYR A 133 13.93 10.63 1.36
C TYR A 133 13.90 9.70 2.56
N THR A 134 13.94 10.31 3.75
CA THR A 134 13.69 9.63 5.01
C THR A 134 12.24 9.81 5.40
N ILE A 135 11.57 8.72 5.78
CA ILE A 135 10.23 8.73 6.35
C ILE A 135 10.31 8.28 7.80
N ASP A 136 9.90 9.16 8.71
CA ASP A 136 9.65 8.84 10.12
C ASP A 136 8.14 8.68 10.32
N VAL A 137 7.73 7.58 10.94
CA VAL A 137 6.34 7.29 11.31
C VAL A 137 6.28 6.99 12.81
N GLU A 138 5.46 7.75 13.54
CA GLU A 138 5.13 7.47 14.93
C GLU A 138 3.65 7.08 15.04
N PHE A 139 3.39 5.96 15.69
CA PHE A 139 2.05 5.52 16.04
C PHE A 139 1.73 5.83 17.52
N GLY A 140 0.50 6.25 17.78
CA GLY A 140 -0.02 6.51 19.12
C GLY A 140 -1.29 5.72 19.39
N ASN A 141 -1.64 5.63 20.67
CA ASN A 141 -2.79 4.89 21.20
C ASN A 141 -2.77 3.38 20.88
N LEU A 142 -1.58 2.79 20.65
CA LEU A 142 -1.42 1.36 20.38
C LEU A 142 -1.76 0.48 21.60
N ASN A 143 -1.69 1.02 22.81
CA ASN A 143 -2.01 0.32 24.06
C ASN A 143 -3.50 0.00 24.24
N GLU A 144 -4.37 0.66 23.48
CA GLU A 144 -5.82 0.42 23.52
C GLU A 144 -6.24 -0.82 22.71
N TYR A 145 -5.35 -1.36 21.86
CA TYR A 145 -5.69 -2.39 20.87
C TYR A 145 -4.60 -3.46 20.75
N GLU A 146 -4.98 -4.73 20.75
CA GLU A 146 -4.04 -5.86 20.60
C GLU A 146 -3.62 -6.09 19.14
N LEU A 147 -2.97 -5.09 18.54
CA LEU A 147 -2.53 -5.15 17.13
C LEU A 147 -1.24 -5.96 16.91
N PHE A 148 -0.54 -6.34 17.98
CA PHE A 148 0.76 -7.02 17.91
C PHE A 148 0.70 -8.47 17.37
N TYR A 149 -0.49 -9.06 17.31
CA TYR A 149 -0.73 -10.37 16.70
C TYR A 149 -0.84 -10.30 15.18
N ILE A 150 -0.95 -9.11 14.60
CA ILE A 150 -1.22 -8.92 13.18
C ILE A 150 0.09 -8.51 12.50
N ASP A 151 0.51 -9.30 11.51
CA ASP A 151 1.67 -8.94 10.70
C ASP A 151 1.38 -7.61 10.00
N THR A 152 2.26 -6.64 10.18
CA THR A 152 2.05 -5.28 9.68
C THR A 152 3.24 -4.86 8.82
N LYS A 153 2.98 -4.11 7.76
CA LYS A 153 4.03 -3.45 6.97
C LYS A 153 3.75 -1.97 6.82
N LEU A 154 4.79 -1.16 6.88
CA LEU A 154 4.78 0.18 6.31
C LEU A 154 5.10 0.08 4.83
N ALA A 155 4.39 0.84 4.01
CA ALA A 155 4.61 0.89 2.59
C ALA A 155 4.63 2.31 2.07
N PHE A 156 5.47 2.51 1.06
CA PHE A 156 5.55 3.73 0.28
C PHE A 156 5.26 3.40 -1.18
N GLY A 157 4.40 4.20 -1.82
CA GLY A 157 4.01 3.95 -3.21
C GLY A 157 2.82 4.80 -3.64
N LEU A 158 2.23 4.47 -4.78
CA LEU A 158 1.14 5.25 -5.38
C LEU A 158 -0.24 4.88 -4.81
N GLY A 159 -0.31 3.81 -4.01
CA GLY A 159 -1.54 3.37 -3.35
C GLY A 159 -2.60 2.87 -4.34
N ARG A 160 -3.89 2.96 -3.96
CA ARG A 160 -5.04 2.44 -4.75
C ARG A 160 -5.47 3.38 -5.89
N PHE A 161 -4.83 4.55 -6.05
CA PHE A 161 -5.25 5.56 -7.02
C PHE A 161 -4.72 5.31 -8.44
N TYR A 162 -3.91 4.26 -8.64
CA TYR A 162 -3.52 3.84 -9.97
C TYR A 162 -4.60 2.93 -10.58
N LYS A 163 -5.31 3.45 -11.59
CA LYS A 163 -6.23 2.69 -12.46
C LYS A 163 -5.51 1.77 -13.46
N THR A 164 -4.19 1.70 -13.41
CA THR A 164 -3.38 0.86 -14.30
C THR A 164 -2.54 -0.13 -13.51
N ASN A 165 -2.69 -1.40 -13.91
CA ASN A 165 -2.00 -2.56 -13.38
C ASN A 165 -0.49 -2.34 -13.31
N LEU A 166 0.09 -2.52 -12.12
CA LEU A 166 1.53 -2.71 -11.96
C LEU A 166 1.77 -3.82 -10.92
N PHE A 167 1.53 -5.05 -11.34
CA PHE A 167 2.34 -6.18 -10.87
C PHE A 167 3.30 -6.49 -12.03
N HIS A 168 4.58 -6.27 -11.80
CA HIS A 168 5.64 -7.01 -12.47
C HIS A 168 6.18 -8.04 -11.48
#